data_AF-A0A4R9FZV3-F1
#
_entry.id   AF-A0A4R9FZV3-F1
#
_cell.length_a   1.000
_cell.length_b   1.000
_cell.length_c   1.000
_cell.angle_alpha   90.00
_cell.angle_beta   90.00
_cell.angle_gamma   90.00
#
_symmetry.space_group_name_H-M   'P 1'
#
loop_
_entity.id
_entity.type
_entity.pdbx_description
1 polymer ?
#
loop_
_entity_poly.entity_id
_entity_poly.type
_entity_poly.pdbx_seq_one_letter_code
_entity_poly.pdbx_strand_id
1 'polypeptide(L)'
;MKHFKASITPEDIRWYYDEKSKMPCHDAILRPIVESAIKIIVYGIDVSSELYQLASPILIKSKGKFEIDLSKEVIDGFEYLWNAHSWKRGSILIVLPNNFNFESILEKCHSIGIFTNPNTGNSISAIKSAKKEVENDNISVLLPASNGIEWMQVYYDEEVKRII
;
A
#
# COMPACT_ATOMS: atom_id res chain seq x y z
N MET A 1 17.47 -7.42 -5.51
CA MET A 1 16.37 -6.68 -4.83
C MET A 1 16.86 -5.39 -4.19
N LYS A 2 16.33 -4.27 -4.67
CA LYS A 2 16.48 -2.92 -4.13
C LYS A 2 15.19 -2.50 -3.43
N HIS A 3 15.26 -1.40 -2.68
CA HIS A 3 14.10 -0.82 -2.04
C HIS A 3 14.26 0.70 -1.86
N PHE A 4 13.14 1.41 -1.86
CA PHE A 4 13.08 2.81 -1.43
C PHE A 4 11.74 3.09 -0.72
N LYS A 5 11.73 4.15 0.08
CA LYS A 5 10.55 4.67 0.76
C LYS A 5 10.13 5.95 0.04
N ALA A 6 8.84 6.11 -0.20
CA ALA A 6 8.25 7.37 -0.60
C ALA A 6 7.21 7.80 0.43
N SER A 7 7.35 9.03 0.95
CA SER A 7 6.35 9.66 1.81
C SER A 7 5.24 10.18 0.91
N ILE A 8 4.04 9.64 1.07
CA ILE A 8 2.85 10.00 0.28
C ILE A 8 2.28 11.33 0.79
N THR A 9 2.43 11.61 2.09
CA THR A 9 1.97 12.83 2.74
C THR A 9 3.10 13.45 3.57
N PRO A 10 2.92 14.68 4.10
CA PRO A 10 3.75 15.21 5.17
C PRO A 10 3.85 14.24 6.36
N GLU A 11 4.99 14.29 7.06
CA GLU A 11 5.21 13.46 8.25
C GLU A 11 4.18 13.79 9.34
N ASP A 12 3.78 12.76 10.08
CA ASP A 12 2.85 12.85 11.21
C ASP A 12 1.44 13.36 10.88
N ILE A 13 1.06 13.47 9.60
CA ILE A 13 -0.31 13.86 9.21
C ILE A 13 -1.38 12.88 9.73
N ARG A 14 -1.00 11.62 10.05
CA ARG A 14 -1.92 10.60 10.60
C ARG A 14 -2.63 11.03 11.88
N TRP A 15 -2.09 11.98 12.61
CA TRP A 15 -2.70 12.50 13.83
C TRP A 15 -3.74 13.59 13.59
N TYR A 16 -3.88 14.06 12.34
CA TYR A 16 -4.62 15.28 12.01
C TYR A 16 -5.69 15.07 10.93
N TYR A 17 -5.63 14.01 10.13
CA TYR A 17 -6.69 13.69 9.17
C TYR A 17 -7.80 12.83 9.79
N ASP A 18 -9.02 12.97 9.28
CA ASP A 18 -10.09 12.01 9.53
C ASP A 18 -9.88 10.75 8.70
N GLU A 19 -9.75 9.59 9.35
CA GLU A 19 -9.50 8.32 8.67
C GLU A 19 -10.59 7.98 7.64
N LYS A 20 -11.80 8.52 7.76
CA LYS A 20 -12.92 8.28 6.83
C LYS A 20 -13.04 9.32 5.71
N SER A 21 -12.17 10.33 5.71
CA SER A 21 -12.23 11.42 4.74
C SER A 21 -11.27 11.20 3.57
N LYS A 22 -11.69 11.65 2.39
CA LYS A 22 -10.87 11.63 1.18
C LYS A 22 -9.71 12.62 1.29
N MET A 23 -8.53 12.19 0.89
CA MET A 23 -7.30 12.99 0.88
C MET A 23 -6.83 13.24 -0.56
N PRO A 24 -6.14 14.37 -0.85
CA PRO A 24 -5.62 14.63 -2.20
C PRO A 24 -4.70 13.52 -2.75
N CYS A 25 -3.95 12.84 -1.87
CA CYS A 25 -3.08 11.74 -2.25
C CYS A 25 -3.84 10.48 -2.72
N HIS A 26 -5.13 10.34 -2.41
CA HIS A 26 -5.95 9.24 -2.93
C HIS A 26 -6.03 9.28 -4.45
N ASP A 27 -6.33 10.43 -5.03
CA ASP A 27 -6.40 10.57 -6.49
C ASP A 27 -5.02 10.78 -7.12
N ALA A 28 -4.15 11.55 -6.45
CA ALA A 28 -2.88 11.97 -7.04
C ALA A 28 -1.83 10.83 -7.09
N ILE A 29 -1.84 9.93 -6.10
CA ILE A 29 -0.79 8.91 -5.87
C ILE A 29 -1.40 7.50 -5.80
N LEU A 30 -2.38 7.28 -4.94
CA LEU A 30 -2.89 5.94 -4.68
C LEU A 30 -3.66 5.37 -5.88
N ARG A 31 -4.53 6.16 -6.51
CA ARG A 31 -5.36 5.73 -7.63
C ARG A 31 -4.54 5.20 -8.81
N PRO A 32 -3.53 5.90 -9.34
CA PRO A 32 -2.70 5.36 -10.42
C PRO A 32 -1.99 4.05 -10.05
N ILE A 33 -1.56 3.90 -8.79
CA ILE A 33 -0.95 2.67 -8.29
C ILE A 33 -1.98 1.54 -8.27
N VAL A 34 -3.16 1.78 -7.71
CA VAL A 34 -4.23 0.77 -7.57
C VAL A 34 -4.77 0.35 -8.93
N GLU A 35 -5.00 1.28 -9.85
CA GLU A 35 -5.48 1.00 -11.21
C GLU A 35 -4.48 0.19 -12.05
N SER A 36 -3.19 0.26 -11.71
CA SER A 36 -2.14 -0.53 -12.37
C SER A 36 -1.80 -1.83 -11.64
N ALA A 37 -2.47 -2.12 -10.52
CA ALA A 37 -2.18 -3.29 -9.71
C ALA A 37 -2.61 -4.59 -10.39
N ILE A 38 -1.73 -5.59 -10.32
CA ILE A 38 -2.05 -6.98 -10.68
C ILE A 38 -2.96 -7.58 -9.60
N LYS A 39 -2.65 -7.30 -8.33
CA LYS A 39 -3.42 -7.73 -7.16
C LYS A 39 -3.07 -6.88 -5.95
N ILE A 40 -4.00 -6.78 -5.01
CA ILE A 40 -3.79 -6.09 -3.73
C ILE A 40 -4.22 -7.02 -2.60
N ILE A 41 -3.38 -7.14 -1.58
CA ILE A 41 -3.55 -8.06 -0.47
C ILE A 41 -3.49 -7.29 0.85
N VAL A 42 -4.53 -7.43 1.66
CA VAL A 42 -4.66 -6.84 3.00
C VAL A 42 -4.41 -7.91 4.05
N TYR A 43 -3.48 -7.63 4.98
CA TYR A 43 -3.07 -8.54 6.04
C TYR A 43 -3.51 -7.99 7.39
N GLY A 44 -4.02 -8.84 8.28
CA GLY A 44 -4.21 -8.48 9.70
C GLY A 44 -5.46 -7.67 10.03
N ILE A 45 -6.41 -7.57 9.10
CA ILE A 45 -7.73 -7.01 9.37
C ILE A 45 -8.56 -7.95 10.25
N ASP A 46 -9.13 -7.42 11.33
CA ASP A 46 -10.06 -8.16 12.20
C ASP A 46 -11.48 -8.15 11.59
N VAL A 47 -12.06 -9.33 11.38
CA VAL A 47 -13.40 -9.49 10.81
C VAL A 47 -14.54 -8.95 11.68
N SER A 48 -14.27 -8.74 12.98
CA SER A 48 -15.21 -8.10 13.89
C SER A 48 -15.10 -6.57 13.89
N SER A 49 -14.06 -6.01 13.26
CA SER A 49 -13.81 -4.57 13.25
C SER A 49 -14.77 -3.81 12.34
N GLU A 50 -15.02 -2.54 12.68
CA GLU A 50 -15.74 -1.59 11.82
C GLU A 50 -15.09 -1.47 10.44
N LEU A 51 -13.75 -1.46 10.38
CA LEU A 51 -13.00 -1.36 9.14
C LEU A 51 -13.29 -2.55 8.22
N TYR A 52 -13.40 -3.77 8.76
CA TYR A 52 -13.84 -4.92 7.97
C TYR A 52 -15.27 -4.76 7.47
N GLN A 53 -16.21 -4.34 8.32
CA GLN A 53 -17.61 -4.18 7.89
C GLN A 53 -17.73 -3.21 6.71
N LEU A 54 -17.03 -2.07 6.79
CA LEU A 54 -17.00 -1.06 5.73
C LEU A 54 -16.28 -1.53 4.47
N ALA A 55 -15.16 -2.24 4.59
CA ALA A 55 -14.39 -2.72 3.44
C ALA A 55 -14.89 -4.06 2.86
N SER A 56 -15.75 -4.80 3.56
CA SER A 56 -16.19 -6.14 3.17
C SER A 56 -16.73 -6.27 1.73
N PRO A 57 -17.39 -5.25 1.12
CA PRO A 57 -17.86 -5.35 -0.27
C PRO A 57 -16.74 -5.53 -1.31
N ILE A 58 -15.51 -5.10 -1.01
CA ILE A 58 -14.35 -5.19 -1.90
C ILE A 58 -13.32 -6.23 -1.44
N LEU A 59 -13.56 -6.94 -0.33
CA LEU A 59 -12.61 -7.91 0.22
C LEU A 59 -13.01 -9.35 -0.10
N ILE A 60 -12.10 -10.07 -0.74
CA ILE A 60 -12.20 -11.50 -1.03
C ILE A 60 -11.35 -12.26 -0.01
N LYS A 61 -11.98 -13.11 0.81
CA LYS A 61 -11.26 -13.91 1.82
C LYS A 61 -10.30 -14.90 1.16
N SER A 62 -9.04 -14.88 1.57
CA SER A 62 -7.98 -15.75 1.02
C SER A 62 -7.04 -16.21 2.13
N LYS A 63 -7.14 -17.47 2.58
CA LYS A 63 -6.21 -18.14 3.52
C LYS A 63 -5.67 -17.25 4.67
N GLY A 64 -6.55 -16.64 5.47
CA GLY A 64 -6.17 -15.83 6.63
C GLY A 64 -5.73 -14.39 6.33
N LYS A 65 -5.95 -13.94 5.08
CA LYS A 65 -5.78 -12.57 4.61
C LYS A 65 -6.92 -12.26 3.63
N PHE A 66 -6.92 -11.06 3.08
CA PHE A 66 -7.92 -10.64 2.10
C PHE A 66 -7.24 -10.13 0.84
N GLU A 67 -7.82 -10.45 -0.30
CA GLU A 67 -7.48 -9.84 -1.58
C GLU A 67 -8.53 -8.79 -1.91
N ILE A 68 -8.14 -7.67 -2.52
CA ILE A 68 -9.09 -6.65 -2.97
C ILE A 68 -9.62 -7.04 -4.34
N ASP A 69 -10.93 -6.98 -4.51
CA ASP A 69 -11.62 -7.15 -5.80
C ASP A 69 -11.40 -5.92 -6.69
N LEU A 70 -10.37 -5.97 -7.53
CA LEU A 70 -10.00 -4.87 -8.45
C LEU A 70 -11.01 -4.63 -9.59
N SER A 71 -12.09 -5.41 -9.69
CA SER A 71 -13.18 -5.14 -10.63
C SER A 71 -14.15 -4.05 -10.15
N LYS A 72 -13.97 -3.57 -8.91
CA LYS A 72 -14.83 -2.57 -8.25
C LYS A 72 -14.10 -1.24 -8.06
N GLU A 73 -14.84 -0.21 -7.71
CA GLU A 73 -14.26 0.99 -7.08
C GLU A 73 -13.76 0.58 -5.68
N VAL A 74 -12.51 0.92 -5.38
CA VAL A 74 -11.83 0.46 -4.15
C VAL A 74 -11.19 1.60 -3.36
N ILE A 75 -11.26 2.83 -3.85
CA ILE A 75 -10.73 4.04 -3.22
C ILE A 75 -11.87 4.89 -2.70
N ASP A 76 -12.75 5.35 -3.58
CA ASP A 76 -13.86 6.23 -3.20
C ASP A 76 -14.92 5.45 -2.41
N GLY A 77 -15.25 5.94 -1.22
CA GLY A 77 -16.11 5.24 -0.25
C GLY A 77 -15.40 4.16 0.56
N PHE A 78 -14.10 3.93 0.33
CA PHE A 78 -13.24 3.00 1.06
C PHE A 78 -12.03 3.68 1.70
N GLU A 79 -12.11 4.99 1.94
CA GLU A 79 -11.04 5.82 2.48
C GLU A 79 -10.48 5.25 3.79
N TYR A 80 -11.36 4.70 4.64
CA TYR A 80 -10.96 4.13 5.93
C TYR A 80 -10.01 2.94 5.76
N LEU A 81 -10.14 2.15 4.69
CA LEU A 81 -9.17 1.09 4.39
C LEU A 81 -7.78 1.69 4.11
N TRP A 82 -7.69 2.79 3.38
CA TRP A 82 -6.39 3.36 2.99
C TRP A 82 -5.75 4.22 4.08
N ASN A 83 -6.58 4.84 4.90
CA ASN A 83 -6.15 5.81 5.89
C ASN A 83 -5.98 5.20 7.29
N ALA A 84 -6.59 4.05 7.59
CA ALA A 84 -6.55 3.50 8.94
C ALA A 84 -5.12 3.24 9.42
N HIS A 85 -4.81 3.75 10.61
CA HIS A 85 -3.50 3.63 11.26
C HIS A 85 -3.59 2.80 12.56
N SER A 86 -2.52 2.79 13.37
CA SER A 86 -2.47 2.08 14.67
C SER A 86 -2.79 0.58 14.59
N TRP A 87 -2.33 -0.10 13.53
CA TRP A 87 -2.49 -1.54 13.32
C TRP A 87 -3.94 -2.03 13.08
N LYS A 88 -4.93 -1.14 13.00
CA LYS A 88 -6.34 -1.51 12.75
C LYS A 88 -6.55 -2.25 11.43
N ARG A 89 -5.85 -1.79 10.38
CA ARG A 89 -5.90 -2.34 9.02
C ARG A 89 -4.93 -3.49 8.80
N GLY A 90 -3.79 -3.40 9.47
CA GLY A 90 -2.58 -4.13 9.13
C GLY A 90 -1.95 -3.67 7.81
N SER A 91 -1.04 -4.49 7.25
CA SER A 91 -0.26 -4.15 6.05
C SER A 91 -1.08 -4.34 4.77
N ILE A 92 -0.92 -3.45 3.81
CA ILE A 92 -1.41 -3.65 2.43
C ILE A 92 -0.22 -3.90 1.51
N LEU A 93 -0.26 -4.98 0.75
CA LEU A 93 0.65 -5.27 -0.36
C LEU A 93 -0.05 -5.02 -1.68
N ILE A 94 0.46 -4.11 -2.48
CA ILE A 94 0.05 -3.86 -3.85
C ILE A 94 1.15 -4.44 -4.75
N VAL A 95 0.77 -5.31 -5.68
CA VAL A 95 1.67 -5.91 -6.65
C VAL A 95 1.45 -5.25 -8.00
N LEU A 96 2.52 -4.74 -8.59
CA LEU A 96 2.53 -4.01 -9.85
C LEU A 96 3.35 -4.78 -10.89
N PRO A 97 3.06 -4.63 -12.20
CA PRO A 97 3.93 -5.17 -13.24
C PRO A 97 5.31 -4.53 -13.19
N ASN A 98 6.36 -5.26 -13.57
CA ASN A 98 7.75 -4.77 -13.54
C ASN A 98 8.01 -3.53 -14.41
N ASN A 99 7.14 -3.22 -15.36
CA ASN A 99 7.26 -2.08 -16.25
C ASN A 99 6.51 -0.83 -15.76
N PHE A 100 5.91 -0.86 -14.56
CA PHE A 100 5.20 0.29 -14.00
C PHE A 100 6.15 1.49 -13.81
N ASN A 101 5.76 2.65 -14.33
CA ASN A 101 6.57 3.88 -14.22
C ASN A 101 6.18 4.68 -12.98
N PHE A 102 7.11 4.81 -12.04
CA PHE A 102 6.93 5.56 -10.81
C PHE A 102 7.16 7.06 -10.94
N GLU A 103 7.79 7.56 -12.01
CA GLU A 103 8.22 8.96 -12.17
C GLU A 103 7.12 9.97 -11.81
N SER A 104 5.95 9.88 -12.47
CA SER A 104 4.83 10.79 -12.23
C SER A 104 4.17 10.68 -10.85
N ILE A 105 4.43 9.59 -10.14
CA ILE A 105 3.95 9.37 -8.77
C ILE A 105 4.94 9.93 -7.77
N LEU A 106 6.23 9.69 -7.99
CA LEU A 106 7.32 10.14 -7.13
C LEU A 106 7.43 11.67 -7.10
N GLU A 107 7.15 12.35 -8.22
CA GLU A 107 7.07 13.82 -8.28
C GLU A 107 5.99 14.41 -7.37
N LYS A 108 4.95 13.64 -7.06
CA LYS A 108 3.84 14.04 -6.18
C LYS A 108 4.06 13.62 -4.73
N CYS A 109 5.00 12.71 -4.48
CA CYS A 109 5.37 12.32 -3.13
C CYS A 109 6.09 13.47 -2.42
N HIS A 110 5.93 13.53 -1.11
CA HIS A 110 6.54 14.59 -0.31
C HIS A 110 8.05 14.42 -0.16
N SER A 111 8.53 13.19 -0.04
CA SER A 111 9.95 12.88 0.05
C SER A 111 10.23 11.44 -0.36
N ILE A 112 11.45 11.19 -0.83
CA ILE A 112 11.95 9.86 -1.20
C ILE A 112 13.22 9.59 -0.40
N GLY A 113 13.39 8.36 0.09
CA GLY A 113 14.57 8.00 0.84
C GLY A 113 14.80 6.50 0.91
N ILE A 114 15.89 6.10 1.56
CA ILE A 114 16.24 4.71 1.80
C ILE A 114 16.22 4.47 3.31
N PHE A 115 15.42 3.50 3.77
CA PHE A 115 15.49 3.07 5.16
C PHE A 115 16.60 2.05 5.36
N THR A 116 17.30 2.18 6.50
CA THR A 116 18.27 1.20 7.00
C THR A 116 17.59 -0.11 7.41
N ASN A 117 16.34 -0.06 7.87
CA ASN A 117 15.51 -1.25 8.13
C ASN A 117 14.15 -1.16 7.40
N PRO A 118 14.01 -1.74 6.20
CA PRO A 118 12.80 -1.63 5.39
C PRO A 118 11.63 -2.48 5.92
N ASN A 119 11.83 -3.24 7.00
CA ASN A 119 10.83 -4.17 7.53
C ASN A 119 9.91 -3.52 8.58
N THR A 120 10.23 -2.31 9.04
CA THR A 120 9.49 -1.65 10.13
C THR A 120 8.06 -1.29 9.70
N GLY A 121 7.11 -1.45 10.62
CA GLY A 121 5.70 -1.07 10.39
C GLY A 121 4.91 -2.07 9.54
N ASN A 122 5.49 -3.20 9.14
CA ASN A 122 4.82 -4.23 8.35
C ASN A 122 4.82 -5.60 9.03
N SER A 123 3.80 -6.41 8.72
CA SER A 123 3.78 -7.81 9.17
C SER A 123 4.85 -8.65 8.43
N ILE A 124 5.42 -9.64 9.12
CA ILE A 124 6.42 -10.56 8.54
C ILE A 124 5.88 -11.27 7.30
N SER A 125 4.59 -11.63 7.30
CA SER A 125 3.93 -12.29 6.17
C SER A 125 3.79 -11.37 4.96
N ALA A 126 3.47 -10.09 5.16
CA ALA A 126 3.43 -9.09 4.08
C ALA A 126 4.81 -8.90 3.45
N ILE A 127 5.86 -8.76 4.27
CA ILE A 127 7.24 -8.61 3.79
C ILE A 127 7.70 -9.84 2.99
N LYS A 128 7.48 -11.05 3.53
CA LYS A 128 7.83 -12.30 2.81
C LYS A 128 7.08 -12.41 1.48
N SER A 129 5.81 -11.99 1.46
CA SER A 129 5.00 -11.99 0.23
C SER A 129 5.55 -10.97 -0.77
N ALA A 130 5.85 -9.75 -0.35
CA ALA A 130 6.43 -8.70 -1.20
C ALA A 130 7.73 -9.17 -1.88
N LYS A 131 8.66 -9.73 -1.09
CA LYS A 131 9.93 -10.24 -1.63
C LYS A 131 9.73 -11.35 -2.66
N LYS A 132 8.80 -12.28 -2.39
CA LYS A 132 8.45 -13.35 -3.31
C LYS A 132 7.85 -12.83 -4.62
N GLU A 133 7.03 -11.78 -4.57
CA GLU A 133 6.48 -11.20 -5.80
C GLU A 133 7.58 -10.52 -6.63
N VAL A 134 8.58 -9.91 -5.99
CA VAL A 134 9.78 -9.39 -6.68
C VAL A 134 10.58 -10.50 -7.34
N GLU A 135 10.77 -11.65 -6.67
CA GLU A 135 11.39 -12.84 -7.26
C GLU A 135 10.60 -13.39 -8.46
N ASN A 136 9.30 -13.08 -8.56
CA ASN A 136 8.43 -13.42 -9.68
C ASN A 136 8.34 -12.30 -10.73
N ASP A 137 9.34 -11.43 -10.81
CA ASP A 137 9.42 -10.35 -11.80
C ASP A 137 8.27 -9.32 -11.70
N ASN A 138 7.91 -8.94 -10.48
CA ASN A 138 6.96 -7.86 -10.20
C ASN A 138 7.58 -6.76 -9.32
N ILE A 139 6.90 -5.62 -9.24
CA ILE A 139 7.20 -4.60 -8.22
C ILE A 139 6.22 -4.78 -7.06
N SER A 140 6.71 -4.65 -5.83
CA SER A 140 5.88 -4.70 -4.63
C SER A 140 5.87 -3.37 -3.91
N VAL A 141 4.68 -2.85 -3.61
CA VAL A 141 4.46 -1.67 -2.79
C VAL A 141 3.77 -2.09 -1.49
N LEU A 142 4.37 -1.78 -0.35
CA LEU A 142 3.79 -2.00 0.98
C LEU A 142 3.33 -0.68 1.59
N LEU A 143 2.07 -0.64 2.03
CA LEU A 143 1.58 0.36 2.97
C LEU A 143 1.64 -0.23 4.39
N PRO A 144 2.32 0.44 5.33
CA PRO A 144 2.56 -0.05 6.69
C PRO A 144 1.26 -0.10 7.51
N ALA A 145 1.18 -1.05 8.44
CA ALA A 145 0.06 -1.20 9.36
C ALA A 145 -0.11 -0.01 10.33
N SER A 146 1.00 0.65 10.68
CA SER A 146 1.05 1.61 11.78
C SER A 146 0.80 3.06 11.38
N ASN A 147 0.98 3.41 10.11
CA ASN A 147 1.10 4.80 9.66
C ASN A 147 0.02 5.21 8.63
N GLY A 148 -1.03 4.42 8.46
CA GLY A 148 -2.09 4.74 7.51
C GLY A 148 -1.56 4.86 6.08
N ILE A 149 -1.82 6.01 5.44
CA ILE A 149 -1.38 6.33 4.08
C ILE A 149 -0.07 7.13 4.03
N GLU A 150 0.60 7.40 5.16
CA GLU A 150 1.70 8.38 5.19
C GLU A 150 2.85 8.09 4.25
N TRP A 151 3.19 6.82 4.07
CA TRP A 151 4.31 6.40 3.25
C TRP A 151 4.11 5.01 2.69
N MET A 152 4.85 4.72 1.63
CA MET A 152 4.94 3.40 1.02
C MET A 152 6.39 2.93 0.96
N GLN A 153 6.58 1.62 1.13
CA GLN A 153 7.83 0.93 0.85
C GLN A 153 7.72 0.23 -0.51
N VAL A 154 8.66 0.49 -1.41
CA VAL A 154 8.71 -0.17 -2.70
C VAL A 154 9.90 -1.13 -2.74
N TYR A 155 9.67 -2.35 -3.22
CA TYR A 155 10.68 -3.37 -3.51
C TYR A 155 10.65 -3.74 -4.98
N TYR A 156 11.82 -3.89 -5.58
CA TYR A 156 11.98 -4.16 -7.00
C TYR A 156 13.32 -4.84 -7.28
N ASP A 157 13.48 -5.40 -8.48
CA ASP A 157 14.77 -5.94 -8.94
C ASP A 157 15.61 -4.86 -9.66
N GLU A 158 16.94 -4.98 -9.64
CA GLU A 158 17.85 -4.00 -10.26
C GLU A 158 17.66 -3.87 -11.77
N GLU A 159 17.19 -4.92 -12.44
CA GLU A 159 16.89 -4.89 -13.88
C GLU A 159 15.69 -3.99 -14.22
N VAL A 160 14.91 -3.57 -13.21
CA VAL A 160 13.85 -2.57 -13.36
C VAL A 160 14.47 -1.17 -13.44
N LYS A 161 15.09 -0.89 -14.60
CA LYS A 161 15.97 0.26 -14.91
C LYS A 161 15.34 1.67 -14.87
N ARG A 162 14.15 1.87 -14.29
CA ARG A 162 13.41 3.15 -14.42
C ARG A 162 12.76 3.67 -13.15
N ILE A 163 13.08 3.11 -11.98
CA ILE A 163 12.34 3.52 -10.78
C ILE A 163 12.92 4.79 -10.12
N ILE A 164 14.22 5.07 -10.27
CA ILE A 164 14.89 6.29 -9.77
C ILE A 164 16.13 6.59 -10.62
#